data_AF-A0A838UI28-F1
#
_entry.id   AF-A0A838UI28-F1
#
_cell.length_a   1.000
_cell.length_b   1.000
_cell.length_c   1.000
_cell.angle_alpha   90.00
_cell.angle_beta   90.00
_cell.angle_gamma   90.00
#
_symmetry.space_group_name_H-M   'P 1'
#
loop_
_entity.id
_entity.type
_entity.pdbx_description
1 polymer ?
#
loop_
_entity_poly.entity_id
_entity_poly.type
_entity_poly.pdbx_seq_one_letter_code
_entity_poly.pdbx_strand_id
1 'polypeptide(L)' 'MSWVGRRFLDLANTARAGAYATLDAGLGYRWGRHSLSVNAYNLTDERPPVTSSEFRDQSFYLLPARRVFVDLRAAF' A
#
# COMPACT_ATOMS: atom_id res chain seq x y z
N MET A 1 -7.16 -7.30 1.33
CA MET A 1 -6.08 -8.05 0.66
C MET A 1 -6.08 -7.66 -0.79
N SER A 2 -4.91 -7.39 -1.36
CA SER A 2 -4.72 -7.08 -2.77
C SER A 2 -3.72 -8.05 -3.37
N TRP A 3 -3.91 -8.40 -4.64
CA TRP A 3 -3.01 -9.25 -5.42
C TRP A 3 -2.69 -8.57 -6.74
N VAL A 4 -1.40 -8.49 -7.06
CA VAL A 4 -0.94 -7.96 -8.34
C VAL A 4 -0.06 -9.01 -9.02
N GLY A 5 -0.45 -9.38 -10.24
CA GLY A 5 0.28 -10.32 -11.06
C GLY A 5 1.62 -9.79 -11.59
N ARG A 6 2.37 -10.69 -12.22
CA ARG A 6 3.62 -10.36 -12.93
C ARG A 6 3.32 -9.39 -14.06
N ARG A 7 4.19 -8.40 -14.27
CA ARG A 7 4.06 -7.42 -15.34
C ARG A 7 5.41 -6.83 -15.73
N PHE A 8 5.44 -6.07 -16.81
CA PHE A 8 6.56 -5.20 -17.14
C PHE A 8 6.27 -3.78 -16.63
N LEU A 9 7.31 -3.06 -16.22
CA LEU A 9 7.22 -1.70 -15.70
C LEU A 9 7.62 -0.64 -16.73
N ASP A 10 7.96 -1.06 -17.93
CA ASP A 10 8.42 -0.24 -19.04
C ASP A 10 7.69 -0.61 -20.34
N LEU A 11 7.58 0.36 -21.25
CA LEU A 11 6.93 0.16 -22.56
C LEU A 11 7.72 -0.78 -23.48
N ALA A 12 9.04 -0.87 -23.29
CA ALA A 12 9.90 -1.78 -24.04
C ALA A 12 9.80 -3.24 -23.57
N ASN A 13 9.04 -3.52 -22.50
CA ASN A 13 8.86 -4.85 -21.92
C ASN A 13 10.17 -5.52 -21.50
N THR A 14 11.10 -4.76 -20.94
CA THR A 14 12.42 -5.25 -20.48
C THR A 14 12.54 -5.31 -18.96
N ALA A 15 11.82 -4.45 -18.24
CA ALA A 15 11.83 -4.33 -16.79
C ALA A 15 10.73 -5.19 -16.15
N ARG A 16 11.05 -6.45 -15.88
CA ARG A 16 10.11 -7.42 -15.31
C ARG A 16 9.92 -7.23 -13.81
N ALA A 17 8.67 -7.12 -13.37
CA ALA A 17 8.28 -7.14 -11.96
C ALA A 17 7.57 -8.45 -11.60
N GLY A 18 7.93 -8.98 -10.42
CA GLY A 18 7.29 -10.14 -9.82
C GLY A 18 5.85 -9.86 -9.39
N ALA A 19 5.10 -10.93 -9.12
CA ALA A 19 3.79 -10.82 -8.48
C ALA A 19 3.97 -10.55 -6.98
N TYR A 20 3.01 -9.88 -6.37
CA TYR A 20 3.00 -9.64 -4.92
C TYR A 20 1.57 -9.58 -4.37
N ALA A 21 1.45 -9.84 -3.07
CA ALA A 21 0.21 -9.72 -2.32
C ALA A 21 0.40 -8.74 -1.16
N THR A 22 -0.59 -7.90 -0.88
CA THR A 22 -0.62 -7.13 0.36
C THR A 22 -1.82 -7.51 1.21
N LEU A 23 -1.61 -7.45 2.52
CA LEU A 23 -2.68 -7.55 3.50
C LEU A 23 -2.88 -6.20 4.17
N ASP A 24 -4.13 -5.75 4.22
CA ASP A 24 -4.53 -4.54 4.93
C ASP A 24 -5.58 -4.96 5.97
N ALA A 25 -5.61 -4.28 7.12
CA ALA A 25 -6.57 -4.54 8.19
C ALA A 25 -7.03 -3.23 8.83
N GLY A 26 -8.27 -3.20 9.29
CA GLY A 26 -8.83 -2.07 10.02
C GLY A 26 -9.64 -2.55 11.22
N LEU A 27 -9.54 -1.81 12.32
CA LEU A 27 -10.36 -2.00 13.51
C LEU A 27 -10.98 -0.67 13.92
N GLY A 28 -12.27 -0.66 14.21
CA GLY A 28 -13.00 0.52 14.67
C GLY A 28 -13.76 0.24 15.95
N TYR A 29 -13.78 1.22 16.86
CA TYR A 29 -14.57 1.19 18.07
C TYR A 29 -15.30 2.53 18.27
N ARG A 30 -16.59 2.47 18.61
CA ARG A 30 -17.42 3.65 18.83
C ARG A 30 -18.00 3.60 20.24
N TRP A 31 -17.83 4.70 20.98
CA TRP A 31 -18.39 4.89 22.31
C TRP A 31 -19.09 6.24 22.41
N GLY A 32 -20.41 6.20 22.52
CA GLY A 32 -21.24 7.40 22.48
C GLY A 32 -21.01 8.23 21.21
N ARG A 33 -20.54 9.46 21.39
CA ARG A 33 -20.27 10.44 20.33
C ARG A 33 -18.86 10.34 19.76
N HIS A 34 -18.03 9.43 20.28
CA HIS A 34 -16.63 9.26 19.91
C HIS A 34 -16.43 7.99 19.10
N SER A 35 -15.53 8.04 18.12
CA SER A 35 -15.11 6.87 17.34
C SER A 35 -13.59 6.86 17.19
N LEU A 36 -12.97 5.72 17.45
CA LEU A 36 -11.56 5.42 17.16
C LEU A 36 -11.47 4.42 16.04
N SER A 37 -10.57 4.65 15.08
CA SER A 37 -10.21 3.64 14.11
C SER A 37 -8.69 3.50 14.00
N VAL A 38 -8.23 2.27 13.84
CA VAL A 38 -6.86 1.93 13.50
C VAL A 38 -6.89 1.25 12.13
N ASN A 39 -6.17 1.82 11.17
CA ASN A 39 -6.07 1.31 9.80
C ASN A 39 -4.61 0.97 9.49
N ALA A 40 -4.33 -0.29 9.20
CA ALA A 40 -3.01 -0.79 8.83
C ALA A 40 -2.98 -1.22 7.36
N TYR A 41 -1.98 -0.74 6.64
CA TYR A 41 -1.77 -1.01 5.22
C TYR A 41 -0.45 -1.76 5.03
N ASN A 42 -0.42 -2.69 4.07
CA ASN A 42 0.74 -3.52 3.74
C ASN A 42 1.35 -4.19 5.00
N LEU A 43 0.53 -4.94 5.74
CA LEU A 43 0.93 -5.68 6.94
C LEU A 43 2.02 -6.73 6.68
N THR A 44 2.18 -7.16 5.43
CA THR A 44 3.26 -8.05 4.99
C THR A 44 4.59 -7.30 4.79
N ASP A 45 4.57 -5.97 4.73
CA ASP A 45 5.70 -5.09 4.42
C ASP A 45 6.43 -5.44 3.12
N GLU A 46 5.67 -5.87 2.12
CA GLU A 46 6.17 -6.10 0.77
C GLU A 46 6.68 -4.79 0.17
N ARG A 47 7.81 -4.81 -0.55
CA ARG A 47 8.40 -3.62 -1.20
C ARG A 47 8.85 -3.85 -2.63
N PRO A 48 8.02 -4.45 -3.50
CA PRO A 48 8.37 -4.61 -4.90
C PRO A 48 8.40 -3.25 -5.62
N PRO A 49 9.12 -3.14 -6.74
CA PRO A 49 8.96 -2.03 -7.67
C PRO A 49 7.56 -2.07 -8.28
N VAL A 50 6.85 -0.93 -8.24
CA VAL A 50 5.44 -0.86 -8.65
C VAL A 50 5.18 -0.06 -9.91
N THR A 51 5.99 0.97 -10.17
CA THR A 51 5.87 1.85 -11.33
C THR A 51 7.22 2.45 -11.72
N SER A 52 7.38 2.85 -12.99
CA SER A 52 8.54 3.62 -13.45
C SER A 52 8.61 4.98 -12.76
N SER A 53 9.83 5.43 -12.50
CA SER A 53 10.14 6.75 -11.96
C SER A 53 10.45 7.75 -13.07
N GLU A 54 10.11 9.03 -12.87
CA GLU A 54 10.44 10.09 -13.83
C GLU A 54 11.92 10.51 -13.78
N PHE A 55 12.69 10.08 -12.78
CA PHE A 55 14.03 10.64 -12.53
C PHE A 55 15.13 10.08 -13.45
N ARG A 56 15.05 8.80 -13.85
CA ARG A 56 16.00 8.14 -14.76
C ARG A 56 15.38 6.92 -15.42
N ASP A 57 15.95 6.54 -16.55
CA ASP A 57 15.68 5.25 -17.18
C ASP A 57 15.94 4.10 -16.20
N GLN A 58 15.04 3.11 -16.26
CA GLN A 58 15.05 1.93 -15.39
C GLN A 58 15.13 2.22 -13.89
N SER A 59 14.61 3.37 -13.45
CA SER A 59 14.35 3.65 -12.04
C SER A 59 12.88 3.40 -11.73
N PHE A 60 12.58 2.83 -10.56
CA PHE A 60 11.23 2.43 -10.18
C PHE A 60 10.88 2.89 -8.77
N TYR A 61 9.66 3.37 -8.59
CA TYR A 61 9.11 3.61 -7.27
C TYR A 61 8.74 2.27 -6.62
N LEU A 62 9.07 2.11 -5.34
CA LEU A 62 8.71 0.93 -4.56
C LEU A 62 7.31 1.06 -3.98
N LEU A 63 6.67 -0.08 -3.74
CA LEU A 63 5.44 -0.13 -2.96
C LEU A 63 5.67 0.54 -1.59
N PRO A 64 4.74 1.39 -1.12
CA PRO A 64 4.86 2.01 0.18
C PRO A 64 5.02 0.98 1.30
N ALA A 65 5.79 1.36 2.32
CA ALA A 65 5.95 0.63 3.55
C ALA A 65 4.63 0.19 4.19
N ARG A 66 4.71 -0.79 5.08
CA ARG A 66 3.79 -0.93 6.21
C ARG A 66 3.51 0.44 6.82
N ARG A 67 2.24 0.80 6.89
CA ARG A 67 1.77 2.05 7.51
C ARG A 67 0.59 1.77 8.42
N VAL A 68 0.53 2.47 9.55
CA VAL A 68 -0.57 2.38 10.50
C VAL A 68 -1.05 3.79 10.78
N PHE A 69 -2.35 4.01 10.63
CA PHE A 69 -3.04 5.26 10.92
C PHE A 69 -3.99 5.05 12.08
N VAL A 70 -4.07 6.04 12.95
CA VAL A 70 -5.01 6.08 14.07
C VAL A 70 -5.82 7.36 13.95
N ASP A 71 -7.14 7.23 13.88
CA ASP A 71 -8.07 8.34 13.75
C ASP A 71 -9.03 8.36 14.93
N LEU A 72 -9.23 9.54 15.51
CA LEU A 72 -10.26 9.79 16.53
C LEU A 72 -11.23 10.85 16.00
N ARG A 73 -12.53 10.57 16.11
CA ARG A 73 -13.61 11.48 15.70
C ARG A 73 -14.57 11.72 16.85
N ALA A 74 -15.10 12.93 16.95
CA ALA A 74 -16.18 13.31 17.86
C ALA A 74 -17.28 14.02 17.08
N ALA A 75 -18.54 13.61 17.29
CA ALA A 75 -19.70 14.29 16.72
C ALA A 75 -20.22 15.34 17.71
N PHE A 76 -20.32 16.60 17.28
CA PHE A 76 -20.83 17.75 18.06
C PHE A 76 -22.31 18.02 17.81
#